data_AF-A0A2D4I5I9-F1
#
_entry.id   AF-A0A2D4I5I9-F1
#
_cell.length_a   1.000
_cell.length_b   1.000
_cell.length_c   1.000
_cell.angle_alpha   90.00
_cell.angle_beta   90.00
_cell.angle_gamma   90.00
#
_symmetry.space_group_name_H-M   'P 1'
#
loop_
_entity.id
_entity.type
_entity.pdbx_description
1 polymer ?
#
loop_
_entity_poly.entity_id
_entity_poly.type
_entity_poly.pdbx_seq_one_letter_code
_entity_poly.pdbx_strand_id
1 'polypeptide(L)'
;MSQLLASNSFVKKVVEYEDSEELRELEQKLLEKILCYINAVAQSIEKNANTLTAKFWKVLLNKSYELLDKINSLIPTETFIPVLRGLMINQLPSVRRKAMDLLNNKLQQNTQWKQTQVELLLELVPDLLTVVRHQEAEEQAINRQTALYSLKLLCKCFGREKHELFVAVLKVAIEVISADGKEDRNVVGSALLCAAEVTCVLKALAIPQLPRLMPALLNILKHKKDLVANEIYLLSTVTALLKIVETLPRFLSPYLLNVLLQVVHLDRITVEMGPSSQVNLRVASLKTTLATKLPSRVLLPAIAKCYSEIANASKNYVGTIMDILKEHIVTLEKDQLSAHQSELTTFFTKALDFRAEHSQDNLETVGKIEAGIITCLISMVMKLSEMSFRPLFFKLFDWAKTEGAPKDRQLTFYRLADCIAGELKGLFSLFAGHLVKPFADNLNQINTSKTDADEAYFDSEGDTEKSCLLLQYSLDCLYKIFLFDSHHFVSKERAETLMLPLVNQLENMLGGEERFQERVSMHLIPCMAQFAVAVADDALWKPLNYQILLKMRHASPKVSGRYVKSCLRQVRFNTCWGSVF
;
A
#
# COMPACT_ATOMS: atom_id res chain seq x y z
N MET A 1 -11.33 -2.40 -52.84
CA MET A 1 -12.37 -1.83 -51.94
C MET A 1 -11.80 -1.35 -50.61
N SER A 2 -11.20 -2.21 -49.78
CA SER A 2 -10.59 -1.82 -48.48
C SER A 2 -9.52 -0.69 -48.57
N GLN A 3 -8.74 -0.60 -49.65
CA GLN A 3 -7.81 0.52 -49.89
C GLN A 3 -8.51 1.83 -50.27
N LEU A 4 -9.65 1.75 -50.95
CA LEU A 4 -10.40 2.91 -51.43
C LEU A 4 -11.19 3.55 -50.28
N LEU A 5 -11.81 2.71 -49.44
CA LEU A 5 -12.51 3.12 -48.20
C LEU A 5 -11.55 3.67 -47.13
N ALA A 6 -10.25 3.42 -47.25
CA ALA A 6 -9.21 3.97 -46.36
C ALA A 6 -8.53 5.23 -46.92
N SER A 7 -8.90 5.66 -48.14
CA SER A 7 -8.30 6.85 -48.75
C SER A 7 -8.86 8.12 -48.12
N ASN A 8 -8.00 8.95 -47.53
CA ASN A 8 -8.39 10.24 -46.94
C ASN A 8 -9.11 11.15 -47.95
N SER A 9 -8.76 11.07 -49.25
CA SER A 9 -9.44 11.84 -50.30
C SER A 9 -10.87 11.37 -50.57
N PHE A 10 -11.15 10.08 -50.37
CA PHE A 10 -12.47 9.48 -50.54
C PHE A 10 -13.33 9.75 -49.31
N VAL A 11 -12.79 9.50 -48.11
CA VAL A 11 -13.46 9.78 -46.82
C VAL A 11 -13.89 11.25 -46.75
N LYS A 12 -13.00 12.17 -47.12
CA LYS A 12 -13.29 13.61 -47.10
C LYS A 12 -14.43 13.98 -48.06
N LYS A 13 -14.47 13.40 -49.26
CA LYS A 13 -15.55 13.62 -50.24
C LYS A 13 -16.89 13.05 -49.79
N VAL A 14 -16.88 11.91 -49.10
CA VAL A 14 -18.10 11.28 -48.56
C VAL A 14 -18.67 12.14 -47.42
N VAL A 15 -17.81 12.63 -46.52
CA VAL A 15 -18.21 13.53 -45.43
C VAL A 15 -18.70 14.89 -45.96
N GLU A 16 -18.08 15.43 -47.02
CA GLU A 16 -18.52 16.67 -47.69
C GLU A 16 -19.89 16.55 -48.40
N TYR A 17 -20.41 15.32 -48.60
CA TYR A 17 -21.68 15.03 -49.29
C TYR A 17 -22.77 14.43 -48.36
N GLU A 18 -22.62 14.53 -47.03
CA GLU A 18 -23.48 13.92 -45.98
C GLU A 18 -25.01 14.17 -46.10
N ASP A 19 -25.43 15.18 -46.86
CA ASP A 19 -26.83 15.62 -46.99
C ASP A 19 -27.61 15.01 -48.18
N SER A 20 -27.02 14.10 -48.97
CA SER A 20 -27.74 13.42 -50.08
C SER A 20 -28.45 12.13 -49.60
N GLU A 21 -29.77 12.05 -49.78
CA GLU A 21 -30.55 10.83 -49.50
C GLU A 21 -30.08 9.62 -50.32
N GLU A 22 -29.61 9.84 -51.55
CA GLU A 22 -29.09 8.78 -52.43
C GLU A 22 -27.81 8.15 -51.85
N LEU A 23 -26.98 8.96 -51.18
CA LEU A 23 -25.75 8.48 -50.53
C LEU A 23 -26.09 7.60 -49.33
N ARG A 24 -27.07 8.00 -48.52
CA ARG A 24 -27.54 7.21 -47.35
C ARG A 24 -28.11 5.86 -47.77
N GLU A 25 -28.89 5.81 -48.86
CA GLU A 25 -29.40 4.54 -49.40
C GLU A 25 -28.26 3.62 -49.88
N LEU A 26 -27.26 4.17 -50.56
CA LEU A 26 -26.12 3.40 -51.05
C LEU A 26 -25.25 2.88 -49.91
N GLU A 27 -25.04 3.69 -48.87
CA GLU A 27 -24.35 3.29 -47.63
C GLU A 27 -25.08 2.15 -46.93
N GLN A 28 -26.41 2.25 -46.80
CA GLN A 28 -27.24 1.21 -46.18
C GLN A 28 -27.22 -0.09 -47.00
N LYS A 29 -27.38 -0.01 -48.33
CA LYS A 29 -27.29 -1.19 -49.23
C LYS A 29 -25.90 -1.84 -49.20
N LEU A 30 -24.84 -1.03 -49.14
CA LEU A 30 -23.46 -1.52 -49.06
C LEU A 30 -23.23 -2.26 -47.74
N LEU A 31 -23.71 -1.69 -46.64
CA LEU A 31 -23.64 -2.28 -45.31
C LEU A 31 -24.42 -3.61 -45.25
N GLU A 32 -25.67 -3.64 -45.70
CA GLU A 32 -26.47 -4.88 -45.76
C GLU A 32 -25.77 -5.97 -46.57
N LYS A 33 -25.26 -5.65 -47.76
CA LYS A 33 -24.54 -6.64 -48.59
C LYS A 33 -23.31 -7.20 -47.91
N ILE A 34 -22.57 -6.37 -47.17
CA ILE A 34 -21.37 -6.82 -46.46
C ILE A 34 -21.74 -7.65 -45.24
N LEU A 35 -22.82 -7.32 -44.54
CA LEU A 35 -23.31 -8.14 -43.42
C LEU A 35 -23.83 -9.49 -43.90
N CYS A 36 -24.56 -9.54 -45.02
CA CYS A 36 -24.95 -10.78 -45.69
C CYS A 36 -23.72 -11.60 -46.10
N TYR A 37 -22.70 -10.95 -46.65
CA TYR A 37 -21.44 -11.59 -47.03
C TYR A 37 -20.70 -12.15 -45.81
N ILE A 38 -20.59 -11.39 -44.72
CA ILE A 38 -20.00 -11.83 -43.45
C ILE A 38 -20.75 -13.04 -42.90
N ASN A 39 -22.08 -13.02 -42.90
CA ASN A 39 -22.90 -14.13 -42.42
C ASN A 39 -22.68 -15.40 -43.27
N ALA A 40 -22.64 -15.26 -44.60
CA ALA A 40 -22.35 -16.38 -45.51
C ALA A 40 -20.93 -16.95 -45.30
N VAL A 41 -19.92 -16.08 -45.12
CA VAL A 41 -18.53 -16.49 -44.86
C VAL A 41 -18.41 -17.14 -43.47
N ALA A 42 -19.10 -16.63 -42.46
CA ALA A 42 -19.09 -17.19 -41.10
C ALA A 42 -19.75 -18.57 -41.05
N GLN A 43 -20.92 -18.75 -41.69
CA GLN A 43 -21.53 -20.08 -41.85
C GLN A 43 -20.63 -21.04 -42.65
N SER A 44 -19.88 -20.52 -43.63
CA SER A 44 -18.92 -21.32 -44.39
C SER A 44 -17.72 -21.76 -43.56
N ILE A 45 -17.34 -21.02 -42.51
CA ILE A 45 -16.31 -21.44 -41.55
C ILE A 45 -16.81 -22.61 -40.71
N GLU A 46 -18.02 -22.52 -40.17
CA GLU A 46 -18.62 -23.61 -39.38
C GLU A 46 -18.71 -24.91 -40.19
N LYS A 47 -19.18 -24.80 -41.45
CA LYS A 47 -19.29 -25.95 -42.36
C LYS A 47 -17.94 -26.57 -42.76
N ASN A 48 -16.86 -25.77 -42.79
CA ASN A 48 -15.56 -26.19 -43.28
C ASN A 48 -14.49 -26.32 -42.17
N ALA A 49 -14.88 -26.33 -40.89
CA ALA A 49 -13.97 -26.26 -39.75
C ALA A 49 -12.86 -27.32 -39.74
N ASN A 50 -13.14 -28.53 -40.26
CA ASN A 50 -12.22 -29.67 -40.28
C ASN A 50 -11.46 -29.85 -41.62
N THR A 51 -11.56 -28.89 -42.54
CA THR A 51 -10.91 -28.97 -43.86
C THR A 51 -9.65 -28.11 -43.94
N LEU A 52 -8.75 -28.42 -44.88
CA LEU A 52 -7.54 -27.62 -45.16
C LEU A 52 -7.84 -26.15 -45.53
N THR A 53 -9.09 -25.83 -45.92
CA THR A 53 -9.52 -24.47 -46.28
C THR A 53 -9.96 -23.63 -45.07
N ALA A 54 -10.03 -24.20 -43.87
CA ALA A 54 -10.46 -23.47 -42.66
C ALA A 54 -9.62 -22.20 -42.39
N LYS A 55 -8.30 -22.24 -42.64
CA LYS A 55 -7.43 -21.05 -42.53
C LYS A 55 -7.80 -19.97 -43.54
N PHE A 56 -8.09 -20.34 -44.79
CA PHE A 56 -8.51 -19.41 -45.83
C PHE A 56 -9.82 -18.69 -45.44
N TRP A 57 -10.83 -19.45 -45.02
CA TRP A 57 -12.11 -18.88 -44.60
C TRP A 57 -11.98 -17.93 -43.40
N LYS A 58 -11.13 -18.27 -42.42
CA LYS A 58 -10.81 -17.37 -41.29
C LYS A 58 -10.16 -16.06 -41.75
N VAL A 59 -9.21 -16.12 -42.69
CA VAL A 59 -8.58 -14.91 -43.26
C VAL A 59 -9.60 -14.06 -44.04
N LEU A 60 -10.47 -14.71 -44.82
CA LEU A 60 -11.52 -14.03 -45.58
C LEU A 60 -12.53 -13.33 -44.65
N LEU A 61 -12.90 -13.96 -43.53
CA LEU A 61 -13.76 -13.36 -42.53
C LEU A 61 -13.10 -12.14 -41.89
N ASN A 62 -11.81 -12.23 -41.52
CA ASN A 62 -11.07 -11.08 -40.97
C ASN A 62 -11.03 -9.90 -41.96
N LYS A 63 -10.77 -10.16 -43.25
CA LYS A 63 -10.82 -9.11 -44.28
C LYS A 63 -12.22 -8.52 -44.47
N SER A 64 -13.26 -9.32 -44.29
CA SER A 64 -14.65 -8.86 -44.33
C SER A 64 -14.97 -7.97 -43.13
N TYR A 65 -14.43 -8.29 -41.95
CA TYR A 65 -14.52 -7.45 -40.77
C TYR A 65 -13.74 -6.13 -40.90
N GLU A 66 -12.56 -6.12 -41.51
CA GLU A 66 -11.83 -4.87 -41.82
C GLU A 66 -12.62 -3.97 -42.78
N LEU A 67 -13.32 -4.58 -43.75
CA LEU A 67 -14.17 -3.84 -44.68
C LEU A 67 -15.35 -3.20 -43.94
N LEU A 68 -15.96 -3.92 -43.01
CA LEU A 68 -17.03 -3.42 -42.14
C LEU A 68 -16.54 -2.27 -41.26
N ASP A 69 -15.34 -2.37 -40.67
CA ASP A 69 -14.76 -1.30 -39.85
C ASP A 69 -14.59 0.01 -40.65
N LYS A 70 -14.10 -0.09 -41.90
CA LYS A 70 -13.88 1.06 -42.78
C LYS A 70 -15.17 1.69 -43.30
N ILE A 71 -16.21 0.90 -43.48
CA ILE A 71 -17.53 1.42 -43.84
C ILE A 71 -18.20 2.02 -42.62
N ASN A 72 -17.99 1.45 -41.44
CA ASN A 72 -18.47 2.03 -40.20
C ASN A 72 -17.85 3.41 -39.90
N SER A 73 -16.62 3.68 -40.33
CA SER A 73 -16.06 5.04 -40.25
C SER A 73 -16.73 6.06 -41.18
N LEU A 74 -17.45 5.60 -42.21
CA LEU A 74 -18.09 6.45 -43.21
C LEU A 74 -19.58 6.71 -42.91
N ILE A 75 -20.27 5.80 -42.22
CA ILE A 75 -21.71 5.89 -42.01
C ILE A 75 -22.07 6.91 -40.91
N PRO A 76 -23.11 7.75 -41.13
CA PRO A 76 -23.68 8.61 -40.10
C PRO A 76 -24.17 7.83 -38.88
N THR A 77 -23.95 8.39 -37.70
CA THR A 77 -24.27 7.76 -36.41
C THR A 77 -25.75 7.34 -36.27
N GLU A 78 -26.65 8.05 -36.96
CA GLU A 78 -28.11 7.81 -36.92
C GLU A 78 -28.51 6.50 -37.64
N THR A 79 -27.80 6.14 -38.72
CA THR A 79 -28.01 4.88 -39.47
C THR A 79 -27.23 3.71 -38.85
N PHE A 80 -26.17 4.02 -38.10
CA PHE A 80 -25.29 3.04 -37.48
C PHE A 80 -25.97 2.25 -36.35
N ILE A 81 -26.70 2.92 -35.46
CA ILE A 81 -27.25 2.31 -34.24
C ILE A 81 -28.30 1.21 -34.53
N PRO A 82 -29.27 1.42 -35.44
CA PRO A 82 -30.23 0.36 -35.80
C PRO A 82 -29.55 -0.87 -36.41
N VAL A 83 -28.50 -0.67 -37.21
CA VAL A 83 -27.78 -1.77 -37.85
C VAL A 83 -26.96 -2.56 -36.82
N LEU A 84 -26.31 -1.88 -35.87
CA LEU A 84 -25.65 -2.55 -34.75
C LEU A 84 -26.63 -3.41 -33.95
N ARG A 85 -27.83 -2.87 -33.67
CA ARG A 85 -28.86 -3.59 -32.93
C ARG A 85 -29.24 -4.90 -33.62
N GLY A 86 -29.48 -4.85 -34.94
CA GLY A 86 -29.76 -6.05 -35.74
C GLY A 86 -28.62 -7.07 -35.72
N LEU A 87 -27.37 -6.61 -35.70
CA LEU A 87 -26.20 -7.50 -35.64
C LEU A 87 -25.95 -8.10 -34.25
N MET A 88 -26.32 -7.39 -33.18
CA MET A 88 -26.22 -7.89 -31.81
C MET A 88 -27.21 -9.02 -31.51
N ILE A 89 -28.32 -9.10 -32.24
CA ILE A 89 -29.34 -10.16 -32.10
C ILE A 89 -29.06 -11.35 -33.03
N ASN A 90 -27.99 -11.29 -33.83
CA ASN A 90 -27.65 -12.36 -34.77
C ASN A 90 -27.35 -13.70 -34.05
N GLN A 91 -27.74 -14.83 -34.65
CA GLN A 91 -27.51 -16.16 -34.10
C GLN A 91 -26.01 -16.47 -33.92
N LEU A 92 -25.16 -15.97 -34.83
CA LEU A 92 -23.73 -16.25 -34.82
C LEU A 92 -23.01 -15.47 -33.70
N PRO A 93 -22.33 -16.16 -32.76
CA PRO A 93 -21.57 -15.51 -31.68
C PRO A 93 -20.50 -14.55 -32.18
N SER A 94 -19.79 -14.91 -33.26
CA SER A 94 -18.70 -14.11 -33.82
C SER A 94 -19.16 -12.77 -34.41
N VAL A 95 -20.35 -12.74 -35.02
CA VAL A 95 -20.98 -11.52 -35.55
C VAL A 95 -21.42 -10.60 -34.42
N ARG A 96 -22.06 -11.16 -33.39
CA ARG A 96 -22.44 -10.40 -32.18
C ARG A 96 -21.22 -9.75 -31.53
N ARG A 97 -20.11 -10.49 -31.41
CA ARG A 97 -18.84 -9.97 -30.88
C ARG A 97 -18.35 -8.76 -31.66
N LYS A 98 -18.28 -8.88 -32.97
CA LYS A 98 -17.78 -7.81 -33.84
C LYS A 98 -18.69 -6.57 -33.77
N ALA A 99 -20.01 -6.75 -33.71
CA ALA A 99 -20.94 -5.65 -33.52
C ALA A 99 -20.68 -4.90 -32.20
N MET A 100 -20.48 -5.63 -31.10
CA MET A 100 -20.13 -5.01 -29.82
C MET A 100 -18.75 -4.34 -29.84
N ASP A 101 -17.74 -4.91 -30.52
CA ASP A 101 -16.42 -4.28 -30.69
C ASP A 101 -16.50 -2.97 -31.51
N LEU A 102 -17.33 -2.95 -32.56
CA LEU A 102 -17.60 -1.75 -33.35
C LEU A 102 -18.25 -0.65 -32.49
N LEU A 103 -19.22 -1.03 -31.66
CA LEU A 103 -19.84 -0.13 -30.69
C LEU A 103 -18.79 0.41 -29.71
N ASN A 104 -17.94 -0.46 -29.15
CA ASN A 104 -16.90 -0.09 -28.20
C ASN A 104 -15.91 0.92 -28.79
N ASN A 105 -15.45 0.67 -30.03
CA ASN A 105 -14.55 1.57 -30.72
C ASN A 105 -15.19 2.95 -30.97
N LYS A 106 -16.48 2.99 -31.34
CA LYS A 106 -17.21 4.25 -31.54
C LYS A 106 -17.45 5.00 -30.23
N LEU A 107 -17.75 4.32 -29.13
CA LEU A 107 -17.92 4.96 -27.81
C LEU A 107 -16.61 5.51 -27.23
N GLN A 108 -15.47 4.93 -27.60
CA GLN A 108 -14.15 5.41 -27.19
C GLN A 108 -13.65 6.60 -28.01
N GLN A 109 -14.12 6.75 -29.25
CA GLN A 109 -13.92 7.97 -30.02
C GLN A 109 -14.73 9.08 -29.33
N ASN A 110 -14.07 10.13 -28.82
CA ASN A 110 -14.66 11.22 -28.04
C ASN A 110 -15.60 12.11 -28.89
N THR A 111 -16.65 11.52 -29.46
CA THR A 111 -17.64 12.15 -30.31
C THR A 111 -18.68 12.86 -29.45
N GLN A 112 -19.12 14.05 -29.85
CA GLN A 112 -20.29 14.70 -29.24
C GLN A 112 -21.55 14.00 -29.76
N TRP A 113 -22.32 13.40 -28.86
CA TRP A 113 -23.54 12.66 -29.20
C TRP A 113 -24.75 13.59 -29.14
N LYS A 114 -25.63 13.53 -30.16
CA LYS A 114 -26.93 14.19 -30.09
C LYS A 114 -27.85 13.42 -29.15
N GLN A 115 -28.82 14.09 -28.52
CA GLN A 115 -29.71 13.47 -27.54
C GLN A 115 -30.54 12.30 -28.10
N THR A 116 -30.98 12.39 -29.36
CA THR A 116 -31.66 11.29 -30.06
C THR A 116 -30.76 10.06 -30.27
N GLN A 117 -29.46 10.26 -30.51
CA GLN A 117 -28.49 9.18 -30.66
C GLN A 117 -28.20 8.51 -29.31
N VAL A 118 -28.19 9.29 -28.21
CA VAL A 118 -28.05 8.75 -26.86
C VAL A 118 -29.22 7.83 -26.51
N GLU A 119 -30.45 8.22 -26.84
CA GLU A 119 -31.64 7.38 -26.60
C GLU A 119 -31.56 6.05 -27.36
N LEU A 120 -31.22 6.08 -28.65
CA LEU A 120 -31.03 4.88 -29.47
C LEU A 120 -29.91 3.96 -28.94
N LEU A 121 -28.81 4.53 -28.43
CA LEU A 121 -27.73 3.74 -27.82
C LEU A 121 -28.16 3.10 -26.50
N LEU A 122 -29.01 3.78 -25.72
CA LEU A 122 -29.53 3.25 -24.46
C LEU A 122 -30.56 2.13 -24.68
N GLU A 123 -31.28 2.13 -25.81
CA GLU A 123 -32.13 1.00 -26.22
C GLU A 123 -31.35 -0.30 -26.44
N LEU A 124 -30.03 -0.25 -26.62
CA LEU A 124 -29.18 -1.43 -26.73
C LEU A 124 -28.87 -2.09 -25.37
N VAL A 125 -29.09 -1.39 -24.25
CA VAL A 125 -28.75 -1.89 -22.91
C VAL A 125 -29.48 -3.20 -22.57
N PRO A 126 -30.81 -3.33 -22.79
CA PRO A 126 -31.51 -4.59 -22.58
C PRO A 126 -30.95 -5.74 -23.43
N ASP A 127 -30.63 -5.47 -24.70
CA ASP A 127 -30.07 -6.47 -25.63
C ASP A 127 -28.66 -6.92 -25.19
N LEU A 128 -27.84 -6.01 -24.63
CA LEU A 128 -26.56 -6.40 -24.03
C LEU A 128 -26.74 -7.22 -22.75
N LEU A 129 -27.74 -6.90 -21.92
CA LEU A 129 -28.04 -7.65 -20.70
C LEU A 129 -28.53 -9.08 -20.99
N THR A 130 -29.24 -9.31 -22.08
CA THR A 130 -29.60 -10.68 -22.50
C THR A 130 -28.36 -11.48 -22.87
N VAL A 131 -27.43 -10.88 -23.64
CA VAL A 131 -26.15 -11.52 -23.99
C VAL A 131 -25.34 -11.89 -22.74
N VAL A 132 -25.31 -11.02 -21.72
CA VAL A 132 -24.62 -11.32 -20.44
C VAL A 132 -25.22 -12.51 -19.69
N ARG A 133 -26.54 -12.74 -19.82
CA ARG A 133 -27.27 -13.81 -19.12
C ARG A 133 -27.22 -15.16 -19.83
N HIS A 134 -26.89 -15.22 -21.12
CA HIS A 134 -26.75 -16.50 -21.84
C HIS A 134 -25.46 -17.23 -21.40
N GLN A 135 -25.57 -18.52 -21.02
CA GLN A 135 -24.50 -19.30 -20.38
C GLN A 135 -23.98 -20.51 -21.20
N GLU A 136 -24.32 -20.63 -22.48
CA GLU A 136 -24.01 -21.83 -23.29
C GLU A 136 -22.77 -21.66 -24.20
N ALA A 137 -21.74 -22.49 -24.00
CA ALA A 137 -20.49 -22.61 -24.79
C ALA A 137 -19.39 -21.53 -24.57
N GLU A 138 -18.13 -21.92 -24.78
CA GLU A 138 -16.92 -21.07 -24.58
C GLU A 138 -16.91 -19.79 -25.44
N GLU A 139 -17.45 -19.82 -26.67
CA GLU A 139 -17.57 -18.61 -27.50
C GLU A 139 -18.53 -17.58 -26.88
N GLN A 140 -19.46 -17.98 -25.99
CA GLN A 140 -20.27 -17.04 -25.23
C GLN A 140 -19.48 -16.35 -24.10
N ALA A 141 -18.44 -16.97 -23.54
CA ALA A 141 -17.65 -16.31 -22.48
C ALA A 141 -16.96 -15.03 -23.00
N ILE A 142 -16.41 -15.06 -24.21
CA ILE A 142 -15.81 -13.86 -24.84
C ILE A 142 -16.90 -12.83 -25.15
N ASN A 143 -18.05 -13.27 -25.69
CA ASN A 143 -19.16 -12.35 -25.98
C ASN A 143 -19.71 -11.67 -24.74
N ARG A 144 -19.82 -12.39 -23.62
CA ARG A 144 -20.25 -11.83 -22.33
C ARG A 144 -19.24 -10.80 -21.81
N GLN A 145 -17.94 -11.06 -21.96
CA GLN A 145 -16.90 -10.08 -21.63
C GLN A 145 -17.05 -8.81 -22.49
N THR A 146 -17.20 -8.96 -23.81
CA THR A 146 -17.39 -7.81 -24.71
C THR A 146 -18.68 -7.06 -24.38
N ALA A 147 -19.78 -7.75 -24.07
CA ALA A 147 -21.04 -7.13 -23.68
C ALA A 147 -20.92 -6.35 -22.35
N LEU A 148 -20.27 -6.93 -21.34
CA LEU A 148 -19.98 -6.25 -20.06
C LEU A 148 -19.09 -5.02 -20.27
N TYR A 149 -18.12 -5.10 -21.19
CA TYR A 149 -17.28 -3.98 -21.56
C TYR A 149 -18.05 -2.88 -22.30
N SER A 150 -18.97 -3.24 -23.21
CA SER A 150 -19.89 -2.28 -23.84
C SER A 150 -20.78 -1.58 -22.83
N LEU A 151 -21.39 -2.33 -21.90
CA LEU A 151 -22.21 -1.78 -20.81
C LEU A 151 -21.41 -0.82 -19.92
N LYS A 152 -20.15 -1.16 -19.63
CA LYS A 152 -19.23 -0.29 -18.89
C LYS A 152 -18.98 1.03 -19.63
N LEU A 153 -18.71 0.99 -20.94
CA LEU A 153 -18.47 2.18 -21.76
C LEU A 153 -19.73 3.05 -21.88
N LEU A 154 -20.90 2.43 -22.13
CA LEU A 154 -22.18 3.13 -22.15
C LEU A 154 -22.47 3.84 -20.82
N CYS A 155 -22.19 3.18 -19.69
CA CYS A 155 -22.36 3.79 -18.37
C CYS A 155 -21.42 4.98 -18.17
N LYS A 156 -20.15 4.84 -18.59
CA LYS A 156 -19.17 5.93 -18.51
C LYS A 156 -19.59 7.15 -19.33
N CYS A 157 -20.14 6.95 -20.52
CA CYS A 157 -20.58 8.03 -21.42
C CYS A 157 -21.90 8.68 -20.96
N PHE A 158 -22.91 7.87 -20.62
CA PHE A 158 -24.30 8.35 -20.50
C PHE A 158 -24.93 8.12 -19.11
N GLY A 159 -24.27 7.39 -18.22
CA GLY A 159 -24.85 7.00 -16.94
C GLY A 159 -25.12 8.14 -15.96
N ARG A 160 -24.56 9.34 -16.19
CA ARG A 160 -24.82 10.55 -15.40
C ARG A 160 -26.17 11.20 -15.71
N GLU A 161 -26.75 10.93 -16.88
CA GLU A 161 -28.02 11.52 -17.31
C GLU A 161 -29.18 10.54 -17.11
N LYS A 162 -28.94 9.24 -17.34
CA LYS A 162 -29.97 8.19 -17.32
C LYS A 162 -29.61 7.05 -16.37
N HIS A 163 -29.69 7.32 -15.06
CA HIS A 163 -29.23 6.42 -14.00
C HIS A 163 -30.02 5.11 -13.87
N GLU A 164 -31.33 5.10 -14.14
CA GLU A 164 -32.24 3.98 -13.86
C GLU A 164 -31.85 2.69 -14.58
N LEU A 165 -31.48 2.78 -15.86
CA LEU A 165 -31.05 1.64 -16.68
C LEU A 165 -29.79 0.97 -16.11
N PHE A 166 -28.85 1.78 -15.60
CA PHE A 166 -27.58 1.27 -15.09
C PHE A 166 -27.70 0.64 -13.69
N VAL A 167 -28.78 0.89 -12.96
CA VAL A 167 -29.09 0.12 -11.74
C VAL A 167 -29.37 -1.35 -12.10
N ALA A 168 -30.08 -1.61 -13.20
CA ALA A 168 -30.30 -2.98 -13.67
C ALA A 168 -28.99 -3.62 -14.15
N VAL A 169 -28.13 -2.87 -14.83
CA VAL A 169 -26.78 -3.31 -15.23
C VAL A 169 -25.95 -3.71 -14.01
N LEU A 170 -25.95 -2.90 -12.95
CA LEU A 170 -25.23 -3.21 -11.71
C LEU A 170 -25.72 -4.51 -11.07
N LYS A 171 -27.04 -4.73 -11.02
CA LYS A 171 -27.63 -5.96 -10.47
C LYS A 171 -27.17 -7.20 -11.23
N VAL A 172 -27.21 -7.17 -12.57
CA VAL A 172 -26.77 -8.30 -13.41
C VAL A 172 -25.26 -8.53 -13.28
N ALA A 173 -24.45 -7.48 -13.23
CA ALA A 173 -23.02 -7.63 -12.99
C ALA A 173 -22.74 -8.30 -11.64
N ILE A 174 -23.46 -7.92 -10.57
CA ILE A 174 -23.35 -8.55 -9.25
C ILE A 174 -23.78 -10.02 -9.27
N GLU A 175 -24.82 -10.37 -10.02
CA GLU A 175 -25.25 -11.77 -10.20
C GLU A 175 -24.13 -12.62 -10.82
N VAL A 176 -23.46 -12.12 -11.85
CA VAL A 176 -22.30 -12.79 -12.47
C VAL A 176 -21.14 -12.91 -11.48
N ILE A 177 -20.85 -11.87 -10.70
CA ILE A 177 -19.78 -11.89 -9.68
C ILE A 177 -20.08 -12.90 -8.57
N SER A 178 -21.36 -13.07 -8.21
CA SER A 178 -21.80 -13.92 -7.11
C SER A 178 -22.06 -15.38 -7.52
N ALA A 179 -21.82 -15.74 -8.78
CA ALA A 179 -22.06 -17.08 -9.30
C ALA A 179 -20.89 -18.02 -8.93
N ASP A 180 -20.90 -18.52 -7.68
CA ASP A 180 -19.90 -19.40 -7.04
C ASP A 180 -19.20 -20.41 -7.98
N GLY A 181 -18.11 -19.98 -8.63
CA GLY A 181 -17.23 -20.82 -9.47
C GLY A 181 -17.84 -21.36 -10.77
N LYS A 182 -19.07 -20.97 -11.12
CA LYS A 182 -19.75 -21.42 -12.35
C LYS A 182 -19.32 -20.62 -13.58
N GLU A 183 -18.67 -19.49 -13.37
CA GLU A 183 -18.36 -18.51 -14.40
C GLU A 183 -16.85 -18.50 -14.73
N ASP A 184 -16.54 -18.22 -15.99
CA ASP A 184 -15.16 -18.03 -16.43
C ASP A 184 -14.52 -16.82 -15.71
N ARG A 185 -13.27 -16.98 -15.25
CA ARG A 185 -12.57 -15.95 -14.46
C ARG A 185 -12.48 -14.60 -15.20
N ASN A 186 -12.32 -14.60 -16.52
CA ASN A 186 -12.23 -13.38 -17.32
C ASN A 186 -13.61 -12.71 -17.47
N VAL A 187 -14.70 -13.49 -17.49
CA VAL A 187 -16.07 -12.98 -17.43
C VAL A 187 -16.32 -12.30 -16.08
N VAL A 188 -15.94 -12.94 -14.97
CA VAL A 188 -16.04 -12.35 -13.63
C VAL A 188 -15.18 -11.08 -13.52
N GLY A 189 -13.95 -11.09 -14.04
CA GLY A 189 -13.08 -9.91 -14.10
C GLY A 189 -13.70 -8.74 -14.88
N SER A 190 -14.32 -9.02 -16.04
CA SER A 190 -15.07 -8.02 -16.81
C SER A 190 -16.30 -7.51 -16.05
N ALA A 191 -17.01 -8.39 -15.33
CA ALA A 191 -18.17 -8.02 -14.52
C ALA A 191 -17.76 -7.12 -13.33
N LEU A 192 -16.64 -7.42 -12.66
CA LEU A 192 -16.07 -6.60 -11.59
C LEU A 192 -15.74 -5.19 -12.08
N LEU A 193 -15.07 -5.08 -13.24
CA LEU A 193 -14.75 -3.78 -13.84
C LEU A 193 -16.00 -3.00 -14.27
N CYS A 194 -17.03 -3.69 -14.75
CA CYS A 194 -18.31 -3.10 -15.09
C CYS A 194 -19.04 -2.59 -13.84
N ALA A 195 -19.21 -3.44 -12.82
CA ALA A 195 -19.83 -3.09 -11.54
C ALA A 195 -19.13 -1.92 -10.87
N ALA A 196 -17.79 -1.88 -10.90
CA ALA A 196 -17.01 -0.78 -10.34
C ALA A 196 -17.25 0.54 -11.09
N GLU A 197 -17.22 0.54 -12.42
CA GLU A 197 -17.50 1.75 -13.21
C GLU A 197 -18.94 2.25 -13.01
N VAL A 198 -19.90 1.33 -13.03
CA VAL A 198 -21.31 1.67 -12.79
C VAL A 198 -21.50 2.24 -11.39
N THR A 199 -20.83 1.68 -10.38
CA THR A 199 -20.82 2.22 -9.02
C THR A 199 -20.22 3.63 -8.98
N CYS A 200 -19.10 3.88 -9.68
CA CYS A 200 -18.49 5.20 -9.79
C CYS A 200 -19.43 6.26 -10.37
N VAL A 201 -20.23 5.89 -11.38
CA VAL A 201 -21.16 6.80 -12.05
C VAL A 201 -22.43 7.01 -11.22
N LEU A 202 -23.04 5.93 -10.71
CA LEU A 202 -24.29 5.98 -9.94
C LEU A 202 -24.13 6.57 -8.53
N LYS A 203 -22.94 6.48 -7.93
CA LYS A 203 -22.63 6.98 -6.59
C LYS A 203 -23.68 6.55 -5.55
N ALA A 204 -24.48 7.48 -5.03
CA ALA A 204 -25.47 7.22 -3.98
C ALA A 204 -26.51 6.16 -4.41
N LEU A 205 -26.86 6.09 -5.69
CA LEU A 205 -27.83 5.13 -6.20
C LEU A 205 -27.30 3.68 -6.20
N ALA A 206 -25.99 3.47 -6.08
CA ALA A 206 -25.38 2.15 -5.95
C ALA A 206 -25.40 1.61 -4.52
N ILE A 207 -25.62 2.46 -3.50
CA ILE A 207 -25.59 2.09 -2.07
C ILE A 207 -26.49 0.89 -1.74
N PRO A 208 -27.74 0.79 -2.25
CA PRO A 208 -28.61 -0.36 -1.96
C PRO A 208 -28.06 -1.71 -2.45
N GLN A 209 -27.14 -1.71 -3.43
CA GLN A 209 -26.52 -2.93 -3.96
C GLN A 209 -25.17 -3.27 -3.27
N LEU A 210 -24.60 -2.34 -2.51
CA LEU A 210 -23.31 -2.51 -1.82
C LEU A 210 -23.28 -3.73 -0.88
N PRO A 211 -24.36 -4.06 -0.13
CA PRO A 211 -24.39 -5.26 0.71
C PRO A 211 -24.33 -6.58 -0.05
N ARG A 212 -24.58 -6.60 -1.37
CA ARG A 212 -24.36 -7.77 -2.22
C ARG A 212 -22.98 -7.74 -2.88
N LEU A 213 -22.57 -6.57 -3.38
CA LEU A 213 -21.32 -6.40 -4.11
C LEU A 213 -20.08 -6.59 -3.23
N MET A 214 -20.03 -5.94 -2.06
CA MET A 214 -18.83 -5.97 -1.21
C MET A 214 -18.52 -7.37 -0.67
N PRO A 215 -19.48 -8.14 -0.13
CA PRO A 215 -19.22 -9.50 0.29
C PRO A 215 -18.75 -10.41 -0.85
N ALA A 216 -19.36 -10.31 -2.04
CA ALA A 216 -18.97 -11.12 -3.19
C ALA A 216 -17.52 -10.80 -3.63
N LEU A 217 -17.17 -9.52 -3.73
CA LEU A 217 -15.82 -9.08 -4.07
C LEU A 217 -14.80 -9.51 -3.00
N LEU A 218 -15.12 -9.34 -1.72
CA LEU A 218 -14.25 -9.77 -0.62
C LEU A 218 -14.08 -11.29 -0.56
N ASN A 219 -15.10 -12.05 -0.95
CA ASN A 219 -15.01 -13.50 -1.02
C ASN A 219 -14.03 -13.93 -2.13
N ILE A 220 -14.07 -13.29 -3.30
CA ILE A 220 -13.10 -13.51 -4.38
C ILE A 220 -11.67 -13.28 -3.89
N LEU A 221 -11.43 -12.16 -3.17
CA LEU A 221 -10.11 -11.82 -2.64
C LEU A 221 -9.56 -12.85 -1.63
N LYS A 222 -10.43 -13.60 -0.93
CA LYS A 222 -10.01 -14.68 -0.03
C LYS A 222 -9.44 -15.88 -0.78
N HIS A 223 -9.88 -16.16 -2.01
CA HIS A 223 -9.46 -17.33 -2.80
C HIS A 223 -8.14 -17.08 -3.56
N LYS A 224 -7.03 -17.05 -2.80
CA LYS A 224 -5.68 -16.68 -3.28
C LYS A 224 -5.18 -17.50 -4.47
N LYS A 225 -5.37 -18.82 -4.45
CA LYS A 225 -4.84 -19.73 -5.48
C LYS A 225 -5.41 -19.41 -6.86
N ASP A 226 -6.68 -19.02 -6.92
CA ASP A 226 -7.34 -18.69 -8.18
C ASP A 226 -6.91 -17.34 -8.74
N LEU A 227 -6.57 -16.39 -7.87
CA LEU A 227 -6.13 -15.05 -8.25
C LEU A 227 -4.70 -15.05 -8.80
N VAL A 228 -3.77 -15.77 -8.16
CA VAL A 228 -2.38 -15.85 -8.63
C VAL A 228 -2.27 -16.58 -9.97
N ALA A 229 -3.21 -17.50 -10.26
CA ALA A 229 -3.26 -18.21 -11.53
C ALA A 229 -3.67 -17.34 -12.73
N ASN A 230 -4.28 -16.16 -12.51
CA ASN A 230 -4.70 -15.26 -13.59
C ASN A 230 -4.49 -13.80 -13.19
N GLU A 231 -3.39 -13.19 -13.66
CA GLU A 231 -3.01 -11.82 -13.36
C GLU A 231 -4.10 -10.79 -13.77
N ILE A 232 -4.78 -11.01 -14.91
CA ILE A 232 -5.85 -10.13 -15.39
C ILE A 232 -7.04 -10.17 -14.42
N TYR A 233 -7.36 -11.35 -13.89
CA TYR A 233 -8.42 -11.53 -12.89
C TYR A 233 -8.06 -10.85 -11.56
N LEU A 234 -6.81 -10.98 -11.11
CA LEU A 234 -6.32 -10.27 -9.93
C LEU A 234 -6.36 -8.75 -10.13
N LEU A 235 -5.85 -8.25 -11.26
CA LEU A 235 -5.82 -6.83 -11.58
C LEU A 235 -7.23 -6.22 -11.64
N SER A 236 -8.17 -6.92 -12.28
CA SER A 236 -9.57 -6.47 -12.35
C SER A 236 -10.24 -6.43 -10.97
N THR A 237 -9.98 -7.43 -10.12
CA THR A 237 -10.50 -7.46 -8.74
C THR A 237 -9.96 -6.32 -7.89
N VAL A 238 -8.64 -6.09 -7.89
CA VAL A 238 -8.01 -4.99 -7.14
C VAL A 238 -8.47 -3.64 -7.66
N THR A 239 -8.59 -3.48 -8.98
CA THR A 239 -9.08 -2.24 -9.61
C THR A 239 -10.54 -1.96 -9.24
N ALA A 240 -11.38 -3.00 -9.18
CA ALA A 240 -12.77 -2.87 -8.76
C ALA A 240 -12.87 -2.42 -7.29
N LEU A 241 -12.08 -3.04 -6.39
CA LEU A 241 -12.02 -2.64 -4.99
C LEU A 241 -11.59 -1.17 -4.84
N LEU A 242 -10.49 -0.79 -5.51
CA LEU A 242 -9.98 0.58 -5.50
C LEU A 242 -11.06 1.59 -5.88
N LYS A 243 -11.72 1.39 -7.01
CA LYS A 243 -12.78 2.29 -7.50
C LYS A 243 -13.95 2.42 -6.55
N ILE A 244 -14.40 1.30 -5.95
CA ILE A 244 -15.50 1.32 -4.97
C ILE A 244 -15.06 2.11 -3.73
N VAL A 245 -13.83 1.91 -3.27
CA VAL A 245 -13.27 2.59 -2.10
C VAL A 245 -13.13 4.09 -2.34
N GLU A 246 -12.67 4.50 -3.52
CA GLU A 246 -12.58 5.90 -3.94
C GLU A 246 -13.95 6.58 -4.03
N THR A 247 -14.97 5.86 -4.49
CA THR A 247 -16.29 6.43 -4.77
C THR A 247 -17.17 6.55 -3.53
N LEU A 248 -17.21 5.51 -2.70
CA LEU A 248 -18.14 5.40 -1.56
C LEU A 248 -17.43 5.22 -0.20
N PRO A 249 -16.40 6.00 0.14
CA PRO A 249 -15.58 5.78 1.34
C PRO A 249 -16.42 5.80 2.64
N ARG A 250 -17.45 6.65 2.70
CA ARG A 250 -18.31 6.82 3.89
C ARG A 250 -19.20 5.60 4.19
N PHE A 251 -19.43 4.73 3.21
CA PHE A 251 -20.32 3.56 3.33
C PHE A 251 -19.54 2.26 3.54
N LEU A 252 -18.22 2.32 3.69
CA LEU A 252 -17.36 1.15 3.85
C LEU A 252 -17.24 0.64 5.28
N SER A 253 -17.75 1.37 6.28
CA SER A 253 -17.58 1.03 7.70
C SER A 253 -17.87 -0.46 8.03
N PRO A 254 -18.93 -1.11 7.52
CA PRO A 254 -19.20 -2.53 7.81
C PRO A 254 -18.17 -3.50 7.19
N TYR A 255 -17.50 -3.08 6.12
CA TYR A 255 -16.61 -3.92 5.32
C TYR A 255 -15.13 -3.60 5.56
N LEU A 256 -14.83 -2.49 6.24
CA LEU A 256 -13.48 -1.92 6.30
C LEU A 256 -12.46 -2.87 6.92
N LEU A 257 -12.82 -3.58 8.00
CA LEU A 257 -11.95 -4.59 8.60
C LEU A 257 -11.56 -5.66 7.58
N ASN A 258 -12.54 -6.22 6.87
CA ASN A 258 -12.29 -7.23 5.83
C ASN A 258 -11.46 -6.66 4.68
N VAL A 259 -11.72 -5.42 4.25
CA VAL A 259 -10.92 -4.74 3.22
C VAL A 259 -9.46 -4.62 3.66
N LEU A 260 -9.20 -4.16 4.89
CA LEU A 260 -7.84 -4.03 5.43
C LEU A 260 -7.12 -5.38 5.49
N LEU A 261 -7.79 -6.43 5.97
CA LEU A 261 -7.24 -7.79 5.97
C LEU A 261 -6.89 -8.28 4.55
N GLN A 262 -7.75 -7.99 3.56
CA GLN A 262 -7.45 -8.35 2.17
C GLN A 262 -6.29 -7.52 1.59
N VAL A 263 -6.16 -6.23 1.92
CA VAL A 263 -5.01 -5.40 1.47
C VAL A 263 -3.70 -5.94 2.01
N VAL A 264 -3.67 -6.35 3.28
CA VAL A 264 -2.53 -7.01 3.91
C VAL A 264 -2.15 -8.29 3.16
N HIS A 265 -3.15 -9.07 2.74
CA HIS A 265 -2.90 -10.27 1.92
C HIS A 265 -2.46 -9.97 0.48
N LEU A 266 -2.98 -8.93 -0.14
CA LEU A 266 -2.58 -8.50 -1.48
C LEU A 266 -1.12 -8.04 -1.49
N ASP A 267 -0.67 -7.40 -0.41
CA ASP A 267 0.72 -6.95 -0.28
C ASP A 267 1.72 -8.11 -0.38
N ARG A 268 1.36 -9.28 0.19
CA ARG A 268 2.12 -10.53 0.02
C ARG A 268 2.28 -10.92 -1.45
N ILE A 269 1.20 -10.85 -2.22
CA ILE A 269 1.19 -11.26 -3.64
C ILE A 269 2.02 -10.27 -4.46
N THR A 270 1.95 -8.97 -4.15
CA THR A 270 2.69 -7.94 -4.89
C THR A 270 4.20 -7.98 -4.67
N VAL A 271 4.66 -8.48 -3.52
CA VAL A 271 6.09 -8.72 -3.27
C VAL A 271 6.64 -9.79 -4.22
N GLU A 272 5.87 -10.85 -4.50
CA GLU A 272 6.25 -11.93 -5.41
C GLU A 272 6.26 -11.49 -6.90
N MET A 273 5.34 -10.60 -7.29
CA MET A 273 5.20 -10.13 -8.69
C MET A 273 6.12 -8.94 -9.04
N GLY A 274 6.78 -8.34 -8.05
CA GLY A 274 7.73 -7.24 -8.24
C GLY A 274 7.10 -5.82 -8.28
N PRO A 275 7.95 -4.78 -8.16
CA PRO A 275 7.52 -3.39 -7.95
C PRO A 275 6.90 -2.71 -9.19
N SER A 276 7.23 -3.16 -10.40
CA SER A 276 6.74 -2.59 -11.66
C SER A 276 5.41 -3.20 -12.13
N SER A 277 4.88 -4.21 -11.43
CA SER A 277 3.62 -4.85 -11.80
C SER A 277 2.45 -3.88 -11.66
N GLN A 278 1.51 -3.92 -12.62
CA GLN A 278 0.31 -3.07 -12.59
C GLN A 278 -0.53 -3.33 -11.33
N VAL A 279 -0.53 -4.56 -10.83
CA VAL A 279 -1.21 -4.92 -9.58
C VAL A 279 -0.59 -4.18 -8.39
N ASN A 280 0.74 -4.12 -8.29
CA ASN A 280 1.40 -3.40 -7.21
C ASN A 280 1.04 -1.90 -7.20
N LEU A 281 1.06 -1.25 -8.37
CA LEU A 281 0.62 0.14 -8.50
C LEU A 281 -0.83 0.36 -8.02
N ARG A 282 -1.73 -0.58 -8.31
CA ARG A 282 -3.13 -0.53 -7.86
C ARG A 282 -3.27 -0.77 -6.36
N VAL A 283 -2.51 -1.71 -5.79
CA VAL A 283 -2.50 -1.96 -4.33
C VAL A 283 -1.92 -0.76 -3.58
N ALA A 284 -0.83 -0.15 -4.07
CA ALA A 284 -0.28 1.07 -3.50
C ALA A 284 -1.31 2.22 -3.53
N SER A 285 -1.98 2.42 -4.67
CA SER A 285 -3.07 3.41 -4.78
C SER A 285 -4.23 3.12 -3.82
N LEU A 286 -4.55 1.85 -3.58
CA LEU A 286 -5.58 1.44 -2.63
C LEU A 286 -5.17 1.75 -1.18
N LYS A 287 -3.91 1.49 -0.79
CA LYS A 287 -3.39 1.89 0.53
C LYS A 287 -3.52 3.39 0.75
N THR A 288 -3.06 4.19 -0.21
CA THR A 288 -3.17 5.66 -0.19
C THR A 288 -4.63 6.14 -0.13
N THR A 289 -5.52 5.50 -0.88
CA THR A 289 -6.95 5.88 -0.86
C THR A 289 -7.58 5.59 0.51
N LEU A 290 -7.27 4.43 1.10
CA LEU A 290 -7.74 4.07 2.45
C LEU A 290 -7.21 5.05 3.50
N ALA A 291 -5.94 5.47 3.37
CA ALA A 291 -5.33 6.43 4.27
C ALA A 291 -5.91 7.85 4.13
N THR A 292 -6.26 8.30 2.92
CA THR A 292 -6.58 9.72 2.67
C THR A 292 -8.07 10.04 2.55
N LYS A 293 -8.91 9.09 2.12
CA LYS A 293 -10.34 9.35 1.84
C LYS A 293 -11.28 8.97 2.98
N LEU A 294 -10.80 8.16 3.94
CA LEU A 294 -11.62 7.68 5.05
C LEU A 294 -11.56 8.62 6.27
N PRO A 295 -12.68 8.85 6.95
CA PRO A 295 -12.68 9.62 8.19
C PRO A 295 -12.03 8.81 9.34
N SER A 296 -11.23 9.48 10.16
CA SER A 296 -10.46 8.86 11.27
C SER A 296 -11.34 8.05 12.22
N ARG A 297 -12.53 8.56 12.55
CA ARG A 297 -13.52 7.88 13.41
C ARG A 297 -13.90 6.46 12.96
N VAL A 298 -13.76 6.15 11.67
CA VAL A 298 -14.05 4.81 11.11
C VAL A 298 -12.76 4.04 10.90
N LEU A 299 -11.70 4.70 10.43
CA LEU A 299 -10.44 4.07 10.08
C LEU A 299 -9.66 3.59 11.31
N LEU A 300 -9.53 4.42 12.36
CA LEU A 300 -8.70 4.09 13.53
C LEU A 300 -9.22 2.84 14.28
N PRO A 301 -10.53 2.70 14.57
CA PRO A 301 -11.04 1.48 15.19
C PRO A 301 -10.87 0.24 14.31
N ALA A 302 -10.99 0.39 12.98
CA ALA A 302 -10.79 -0.71 12.04
C ALA A 302 -9.32 -1.15 11.97
N ILE A 303 -8.38 -0.21 11.97
CA ILE A 303 -6.94 -0.47 12.04
C ILE A 303 -6.59 -1.18 13.35
N ALA A 304 -7.13 -0.72 14.49
CA ALA A 304 -6.87 -1.34 15.79
C ALA A 304 -7.33 -2.82 15.84
N LYS A 305 -8.52 -3.11 15.30
CA LYS A 305 -9.03 -4.48 15.16
C LYS A 305 -8.19 -5.32 14.21
N CYS A 306 -7.87 -4.77 13.04
CA CYS A 306 -7.06 -5.45 12.03
C CYS A 306 -5.66 -5.80 12.55
N TYR A 307 -5.03 -4.85 13.28
CA TYR A 307 -3.76 -5.08 13.97
C TYR A 307 -3.84 -6.26 14.94
N SER A 308 -4.88 -6.32 15.79
CA SER A 308 -5.02 -7.43 16.75
C SER A 308 -5.20 -8.81 16.11
N GLU A 309 -5.81 -8.89 14.92
CA GLU A 309 -5.93 -10.15 14.18
C GLU A 309 -4.61 -10.56 13.52
N ILE A 310 -3.88 -9.58 12.95
CA ILE A 310 -2.63 -9.85 12.20
C ILE A 310 -1.43 -10.03 13.10
N ALA A 311 -1.36 -9.34 14.25
CA ALA A 311 -0.25 -9.47 15.19
C ALA A 311 -0.02 -10.93 15.59
N ASN A 312 -1.10 -11.71 15.77
CA ASN A 312 -1.02 -13.12 16.13
C ASN A 312 -0.87 -14.04 14.91
N ALA A 313 -1.66 -13.82 13.84
CA ALA A 313 -1.75 -14.76 12.73
C ALA A 313 -0.74 -14.53 11.60
N SER A 314 -0.22 -13.31 11.44
CA SER A 314 0.48 -12.87 10.22
C SER A 314 1.46 -11.72 10.49
N LYS A 315 2.32 -11.92 11.51
CA LYS A 315 3.31 -10.98 12.07
C LYS A 315 4.04 -10.10 11.04
N ASN A 316 4.55 -10.72 9.96
CA ASN A 316 5.36 -10.04 8.94
C ASN A 316 4.64 -8.90 8.20
N TYR A 317 3.30 -8.82 8.28
CA TYR A 317 2.51 -7.84 7.55
C TYR A 317 1.92 -6.74 8.44
N VAL A 318 2.32 -6.68 9.71
CA VAL A 318 2.02 -5.54 10.58
C VAL A 318 2.55 -4.24 9.94
N GLY A 319 3.69 -4.29 9.24
CA GLY A 319 4.26 -3.15 8.51
C GLY A 319 3.27 -2.52 7.52
N THR A 320 2.54 -3.33 6.76
CA THR A 320 1.55 -2.84 5.77
C THR A 320 0.46 -1.98 6.42
N ILE A 321 -0.02 -2.37 7.60
CA ILE A 321 -1.02 -1.59 8.35
C ILE A 321 -0.41 -0.32 8.92
N MET A 322 0.82 -0.41 9.44
CA MET A 322 1.53 0.73 9.97
C MET A 322 1.82 1.77 8.89
N ASP A 323 2.05 1.36 7.64
CA ASP A 323 2.20 2.27 6.49
C ASP A 323 0.90 3.02 6.17
N ILE A 324 -0.25 2.33 6.16
CA ILE A 324 -1.56 2.97 5.96
C ILE A 324 -1.84 3.96 7.09
N LEU A 325 -1.57 3.58 8.34
CA LEU A 325 -1.77 4.45 9.50
C LEU A 325 -0.82 5.65 9.46
N LYS A 326 0.44 5.44 9.10
CA LYS A 326 1.46 6.49 8.97
C LYS A 326 1.02 7.51 7.93
N GLU A 327 0.61 7.06 6.75
CA GLU A 327 0.11 7.94 5.69
C GLU A 327 -1.13 8.72 6.15
N HIS A 328 -2.07 8.05 6.84
CA HIS A 328 -3.24 8.71 7.42
C HIS A 328 -2.81 9.83 8.38
N ILE A 329 -1.96 9.53 9.36
CA ILE A 329 -1.45 10.49 10.35
C ILE A 329 -0.76 11.67 9.69
N VAL A 330 0.06 11.44 8.66
CA VAL A 330 0.76 12.50 7.91
C VAL A 330 -0.24 13.44 7.22
N THR A 331 -1.39 12.94 6.75
CA THR A 331 -2.42 13.78 6.13
C THR A 331 -3.37 14.49 7.10
N LEU A 332 -3.45 14.08 8.37
CA LEU A 332 -4.38 14.69 9.33
C LEU A 332 -4.05 16.14 9.67
N GLU A 333 -5.05 17.00 9.82
CA GLU A 333 -4.83 18.32 10.40
C GLU A 333 -4.53 18.23 11.90
N LYS A 334 -3.87 19.25 12.47
CA LYS A 334 -3.48 19.25 13.89
C LYS A 334 -4.68 19.13 14.83
N ASP A 335 -5.81 19.73 14.48
CA ASP A 335 -7.04 19.69 15.29
C ASP A 335 -7.72 18.32 15.25
N GLN A 336 -7.67 17.63 14.11
CA GLN A 336 -8.18 16.26 14.01
C GLN A 336 -7.26 15.28 14.75
N LEU A 337 -5.95 15.51 14.70
CA LEU A 337 -4.99 14.71 15.44
C LEU A 337 -5.19 14.85 16.96
N SER A 338 -5.41 16.06 17.46
CA SER A 338 -5.65 16.29 18.89
C SER A 338 -6.94 15.62 19.37
N ALA A 339 -8.00 15.65 18.55
CA ALA A 339 -9.27 14.97 18.85
C ALA A 339 -9.12 13.44 18.98
N HIS A 340 -8.24 12.83 18.18
CA HIS A 340 -8.00 11.38 18.18
C HIS A 340 -6.74 10.95 18.94
N GLN A 341 -6.06 11.87 19.64
CA GLN A 341 -4.77 11.60 20.27
C GLN A 341 -4.85 10.49 21.34
N SER A 342 -5.93 10.46 22.14
CA SER A 342 -6.10 9.44 23.19
C SER A 342 -6.25 8.03 22.60
N GLU A 343 -7.01 7.91 21.51
CA GLU A 343 -7.22 6.63 20.80
C GLU A 343 -5.90 6.14 20.19
N LEU A 344 -5.18 7.02 19.49
CA LEU A 344 -3.87 6.71 18.91
C LEU A 344 -2.84 6.33 19.98
N THR A 345 -2.81 7.04 21.11
CA THR A 345 -1.92 6.73 22.22
C THR A 345 -2.19 5.33 22.75
N THR A 346 -3.46 4.97 22.94
CA THR A 346 -3.86 3.64 23.41
C THR A 346 -3.46 2.56 22.41
N PHE A 347 -3.67 2.81 21.13
CA PHE A 347 -3.24 1.92 20.05
C PHE A 347 -1.72 1.72 20.04
N PHE A 348 -0.92 2.80 20.07
CA PHE A 348 0.54 2.70 20.03
C PHE A 348 1.11 2.06 21.28
N THR A 349 0.58 2.33 22.48
CA THR A 349 1.02 1.63 23.70
C THR A 349 0.81 0.12 23.58
N LYS A 350 -0.34 -0.32 23.04
CA LYS A 350 -0.57 -1.74 22.74
C LYS A 350 0.35 -2.26 21.62
N ALA A 351 0.59 -1.47 20.58
CA ALA A 351 1.40 -1.91 19.46
C ALA A 351 2.89 -2.05 19.81
N LEU A 352 3.40 -1.20 20.71
CA LEU A 352 4.78 -1.27 21.21
C LEU A 352 5.00 -2.50 22.11
N ASP A 353 3.95 -3.11 22.66
CA ASP A 353 4.03 -4.38 23.38
C ASP A 353 4.36 -5.58 22.47
N PHE A 354 4.41 -5.39 21.14
CA PHE A 354 4.64 -6.47 20.17
C PHE A 354 5.86 -7.32 20.52
N ARG A 355 6.98 -6.72 20.92
CA ARG A 355 8.20 -7.46 21.31
C ARG A 355 7.98 -8.28 22.58
N ALA A 356 7.31 -7.72 23.57
CA ALA A 356 7.02 -8.40 24.83
C ALA A 356 6.04 -9.57 24.63
N GLU A 357 5.05 -9.42 23.75
CA GLU A 357 4.10 -10.47 23.37
C GLU A 357 4.75 -11.59 22.53
N HIS A 358 5.86 -11.30 21.84
CA HIS A 358 6.53 -12.21 20.89
C HIS A 358 7.99 -12.51 21.30
N SER A 359 8.25 -12.62 22.60
CA SER A 359 9.60 -12.79 23.15
C SER A 359 10.31 -14.08 22.72
N GLN A 360 9.55 -15.08 22.27
CA GLN A 360 10.03 -16.39 21.79
C GLN A 360 10.34 -16.42 20.28
N ASP A 361 9.94 -15.38 19.53
CA ASP A 361 10.20 -15.32 18.09
C ASP A 361 11.63 -14.82 17.81
N ASN A 362 12.08 -15.00 16.56
CA ASN A 362 13.37 -14.50 16.10
C ASN A 362 13.51 -12.98 16.30
N LEU A 363 14.56 -12.58 17.04
CA LEU A 363 14.83 -11.21 17.46
C LEU A 363 14.93 -10.20 16.30
N GLU A 364 15.54 -10.60 15.18
CA GLU A 364 15.69 -9.73 14.01
C GLU A 364 14.35 -9.48 13.30
N THR A 365 13.52 -10.52 13.20
CA THR A 365 12.20 -10.42 12.55
C THR A 365 11.27 -9.53 13.37
N VAL A 366 11.23 -9.74 14.69
CA VAL A 366 10.51 -8.88 15.63
C VAL A 366 11.04 -7.44 15.55
N GLY A 367 12.36 -7.27 15.49
CA GLY A 367 12.99 -5.96 15.33
C GLY A 367 12.60 -5.23 14.05
N LYS A 368 12.46 -5.92 12.92
CA LYS A 368 12.00 -5.33 11.64
C LYS A 368 10.54 -4.87 11.73
N ILE A 369 9.67 -5.69 12.32
CA ILE A 369 8.25 -5.36 12.49
C ILE A 369 8.08 -4.17 13.44
N GLU A 370 8.73 -4.22 14.60
CA GLU A 370 8.76 -3.14 15.59
C GLU A 370 9.26 -1.83 14.98
N ALA A 371 10.23 -1.89 14.04
CA ALA A 371 10.71 -0.70 13.32
C ALA A 371 9.58 0.04 12.60
N GLY A 372 8.67 -0.70 11.95
CA GLY A 372 7.50 -0.14 11.26
C GLY A 372 6.55 0.57 12.22
N ILE A 373 6.33 -0.01 13.40
CA ILE A 373 5.49 0.58 14.46
C ILE A 373 6.13 1.87 14.99
N ILE A 374 7.43 1.84 15.30
CA ILE A 374 8.19 3.00 15.78
C ILE A 374 8.18 4.12 14.72
N THR A 375 8.41 3.79 13.46
CA THR A 375 8.39 4.76 12.34
C THR A 375 7.02 5.40 12.18
N CYS A 376 5.95 4.64 12.38
CA CYS A 376 4.59 5.17 12.37
C CYS A 376 4.35 6.13 13.56
N LEU A 377 4.76 5.76 14.78
CA LEU A 377 4.64 6.63 15.96
C LEU A 377 5.46 7.91 15.80
N ILE A 378 6.65 7.85 15.25
CA ILE A 378 7.49 9.02 14.96
C ILE A 378 6.75 10.00 14.04
N SER A 379 6.06 9.50 13.02
CA SER A 379 5.27 10.36 12.13
C SER A 379 4.15 11.14 12.87
N MET A 380 3.62 10.56 13.95
CA MET A 380 2.70 11.26 14.86
C MET A 380 3.44 12.27 15.72
N VAL A 381 4.56 11.88 16.35
CA VAL A 381 5.37 12.75 17.22
C VAL A 381 5.79 14.02 16.49
N MET A 382 6.21 13.92 15.23
CA MET A 382 6.60 15.07 14.41
C MET A 382 5.47 16.07 14.13
N LYS A 383 4.20 15.70 14.39
CA LYS A 383 3.04 16.58 14.21
C LYS A 383 2.50 17.14 15.52
N LEU A 384 2.88 16.56 16.65
CA LEU A 384 2.46 17.03 17.97
C LEU A 384 3.18 18.32 18.35
N SER A 385 2.50 19.18 19.10
CA SER A 385 3.15 20.28 19.80
C SER A 385 3.92 19.76 21.01
N GLU A 386 4.86 20.54 21.54
CA GLU A 386 5.55 20.22 22.79
C GLU A 386 4.57 19.91 23.93
N MET A 387 3.51 20.72 24.05
CA MET A 387 2.45 20.58 25.07
C MET A 387 1.73 19.24 24.98
N SER A 388 1.46 18.74 23.76
CA SER A 388 0.77 17.47 23.52
C SER A 388 1.72 16.28 23.55
N PHE A 389 2.99 16.47 23.18
CA PHE A 389 4.00 15.41 23.17
C PHE A 389 4.51 15.08 24.56
N ARG A 390 4.70 16.08 25.43
CA ARG A 390 5.18 15.89 26.81
C ARG A 390 4.40 14.81 27.59
N PRO A 391 3.06 14.86 27.70
CA PRO A 391 2.31 13.82 28.41
C PRO A 391 2.38 12.45 27.72
N LEU A 392 2.45 12.41 26.37
CA LEU A 392 2.62 11.16 25.64
C LEU A 392 3.98 10.51 25.95
N PHE A 393 5.06 11.29 25.93
CA PHE A 393 6.40 10.81 26.23
C PHE A 393 6.49 10.22 27.64
N PHE A 394 5.96 10.93 28.65
CA PHE A 394 5.96 10.41 30.02
C PHE A 394 5.09 9.18 30.18
N LYS A 395 3.93 9.12 29.52
CA LYS A 395 3.11 7.90 29.52
C LYS A 395 3.85 6.70 28.92
N LEU A 396 4.63 6.90 27.85
CA LEU A 396 5.45 5.84 27.24
C LEU A 396 6.63 5.44 28.14
N PHE A 397 7.24 6.41 28.83
CA PHE A 397 8.29 6.16 29.80
C PHE A 397 7.79 5.35 31.01
N ASP A 398 6.61 5.71 31.54
CA ASP A 398 5.99 5.01 32.66
C ASP A 398 5.52 3.60 32.25
N TRP A 399 5.01 3.44 31.02
CA TRP A 399 4.69 2.12 30.44
C TRP A 399 5.91 1.19 30.39
N ALA A 400 7.08 1.72 30.02
CA ALA A 400 8.32 0.95 29.97
C ALA A 400 8.86 0.57 31.37
N LYS A 401 8.48 1.34 32.39
CA LYS A 401 8.93 1.17 33.78
C LYS A 401 7.89 0.54 34.71
N THR A 402 6.78 0.08 34.17
CA THR A 402 5.71 -0.50 34.98
C THR A 402 6.25 -1.71 35.77
N GLU A 403 6.06 -1.69 37.09
CA GLU A 403 6.55 -2.77 37.97
C GLU A 403 5.92 -4.12 37.57
N GLY A 404 6.76 -5.15 37.47
CA GLY A 404 6.35 -6.48 37.01
C GLY A 404 6.15 -6.62 35.49
N ALA A 405 6.37 -5.56 34.71
CA ALA A 405 6.31 -5.66 33.25
C ALA A 405 7.59 -6.30 32.66
N PRO A 406 7.50 -6.93 31.48
CA PRO A 406 8.66 -7.54 30.82
C PRO A 406 9.72 -6.48 30.49
N LYS A 407 10.99 -6.81 30.77
CA LYS A 407 12.13 -5.93 30.42
C LYS A 407 12.25 -5.68 28.90
N ASP A 408 11.63 -6.52 28.07
CA ASP A 408 11.49 -6.28 26.63
C ASP A 408 10.84 -4.92 26.31
N ARG A 409 9.94 -4.40 27.15
CA ARG A 409 9.37 -3.05 26.98
C ARG A 409 10.42 -1.96 27.09
N GLN A 410 11.40 -2.13 27.98
CA GLN A 410 12.51 -1.21 28.13
C GLN A 410 13.36 -1.20 26.86
N LEU A 411 13.66 -2.38 26.29
CA LEU A 411 14.35 -2.47 25.01
C LEU A 411 13.62 -1.71 23.90
N THR A 412 12.30 -1.89 23.78
CA THR A 412 11.46 -1.15 22.81
C THR A 412 11.47 0.36 23.07
N PHE A 413 11.33 0.78 24.32
CA PHE A 413 11.31 2.20 24.69
C PHE A 413 12.64 2.89 24.39
N TYR A 414 13.77 2.25 24.67
CA TYR A 414 15.09 2.84 24.43
C TYR A 414 15.36 2.99 22.93
N ARG A 415 14.92 2.03 22.11
CA ARG A 415 14.93 2.16 20.66
C ARG A 415 14.05 3.31 20.17
N LEU A 416 12.85 3.45 20.74
CA LEU A 416 11.94 4.54 20.43
C LEU A 416 12.55 5.90 20.81
N ALA A 417 13.13 6.02 22.00
CA ALA A 417 13.79 7.22 22.48
C ALA A 417 14.98 7.61 21.59
N ASP A 418 15.78 6.62 21.15
CA ASP A 418 16.87 6.83 20.19
C ASP A 418 16.39 7.40 18.84
N CYS A 419 15.25 6.92 18.36
CA CYS A 419 14.68 7.40 17.10
C CYS A 419 14.04 8.80 17.28
N ILE A 420 13.33 9.04 18.38
CA ILE A 420 12.77 10.36 18.72
C ILE A 420 13.90 11.39 18.86
N ALA A 421 15.02 11.04 19.50
CA ALA A 421 16.19 11.90 19.63
C ALA A 421 16.76 12.33 18.26
N GLY A 422 16.75 11.42 17.28
CA GLY A 422 17.19 11.73 15.91
C GLY A 422 16.27 12.71 15.17
N GLU A 423 14.97 12.61 15.39
CA GLU A 423 13.95 13.38 14.67
C GLU A 423 13.68 14.75 15.30
N LEU A 424 13.58 14.81 16.64
CA LEU A 424 13.39 16.06 17.38
C LEU A 424 14.70 16.83 17.61
N LYS A 425 15.86 16.16 17.49
CA LYS A 425 17.19 16.75 17.67
C LYS A 425 17.27 17.53 18.99
N GLY A 426 17.68 18.80 18.96
CA GLY A 426 17.85 19.63 20.17
C GLY A 426 16.58 19.84 20.99
N LEU A 427 15.38 19.70 20.39
CA LEU A 427 14.11 19.77 21.13
C LEU A 427 13.94 18.58 22.09
N PHE A 428 14.58 17.44 21.81
CA PHE A 428 14.51 16.26 22.68
C PHE A 428 15.17 16.50 24.05
N SER A 429 16.12 17.43 24.14
CA SER A 429 16.82 17.80 25.38
C SER A 429 15.87 18.29 26.48
N LEU A 430 14.68 18.81 26.11
CA LEU A 430 13.63 19.20 27.05
C LEU A 430 13.07 18.02 27.86
N PHE A 431 13.20 16.79 27.34
CA PHE A 431 12.65 15.56 27.92
C PHE A 431 13.74 14.61 28.41
N ALA A 432 14.92 14.64 27.78
CA ALA A 432 16.03 13.73 28.04
C ALA A 432 16.53 13.74 29.50
N GLY A 433 16.24 14.80 30.28
CA GLY A 433 16.66 14.91 31.68
C GLY A 433 16.15 13.75 32.55
N HIS A 434 14.96 13.24 32.26
CA HIS A 434 14.37 12.09 32.98
C HIS A 434 15.00 10.75 32.60
N LEU A 435 15.76 10.70 31.49
CA LEU A 435 16.43 9.50 31.01
C LEU A 435 17.86 9.35 31.52
N VAL A 436 18.50 10.42 32.00
CA VAL A 436 19.92 10.42 32.41
C VAL A 436 20.22 9.33 33.45
N LYS A 437 19.49 9.32 34.57
CA LYS A 437 19.67 8.32 35.62
C LYS A 437 19.30 6.90 35.14
N PRO A 438 18.15 6.67 34.48
CA PRO A 438 17.83 5.37 33.89
C PRO A 438 18.88 4.84 32.90
N PHE A 439 19.49 5.69 32.07
CA PHE A 439 20.59 5.28 31.20
C PHE A 439 21.82 4.87 32.02
N ALA A 440 22.21 5.66 33.03
CA ALA A 440 23.34 5.34 33.90
C ALA A 440 23.14 4.02 34.67
N ASP A 441 21.95 3.80 35.22
CA ASP A 441 21.59 2.58 35.95
C ASP A 441 21.63 1.38 35.00
N ASN A 442 21.05 1.50 33.81
CA ASN A 442 21.03 0.45 32.78
C ASN A 442 22.45 0.08 32.30
N LEU A 443 23.29 1.08 32.02
CA LEU A 443 24.69 0.86 31.64
C LEU A 443 25.47 0.12 32.73
N ASN A 444 25.18 0.37 34.01
CA ASN A 444 25.82 -0.36 35.11
C ASN A 444 25.29 -1.78 35.27
N GLN A 445 23.97 -1.98 35.17
CA GLN A 445 23.32 -3.29 35.34
C GLN A 445 23.67 -4.28 34.23
N ILE A 446 23.93 -3.80 33.01
CA ILE A 446 24.29 -4.65 31.86
C ILE A 446 25.83 -4.79 31.72
N ASN A 447 26.57 -4.35 32.73
CA ASN A 447 28.03 -4.42 32.71
C ASN A 447 28.54 -5.69 33.40
N THR A 448 29.02 -6.64 32.61
CA THR A 448 29.56 -7.93 33.08
C THR A 448 30.79 -7.81 33.99
N SER A 449 31.43 -6.64 34.07
CA SER A 449 32.53 -6.38 35.03
C SER A 449 32.05 -5.93 36.41
N LYS A 450 30.77 -5.58 36.56
CA LYS A 450 30.17 -5.08 37.80
C LYS A 450 29.09 -6.00 38.38
N THR A 451 28.40 -6.74 37.52
CA THR A 451 27.40 -7.74 37.92
C THR A 451 28.01 -9.13 37.87
N ASP A 452 27.58 -10.00 38.79
CA ASP A 452 27.98 -11.41 38.76
C ASP A 452 27.54 -12.05 37.44
N ALA A 453 28.41 -12.87 36.84
CA ALA A 453 28.22 -13.41 35.50
C ALA A 453 26.95 -14.28 35.32
N ASP A 454 26.30 -14.66 36.43
CA ASP A 454 25.13 -15.53 36.47
C ASP A 454 23.79 -14.77 36.61
N GLU A 455 23.81 -13.44 36.80
CA GLU A 455 22.57 -12.62 36.83
C GLU A 455 22.17 -12.16 35.43
N ALA A 456 21.26 -12.91 34.79
CA ALA A 456 20.67 -12.51 33.51
C ALA A 456 19.87 -11.22 33.66
N TYR A 457 20.07 -10.27 32.74
CA TYR A 457 19.30 -9.03 32.76
C TYR A 457 17.88 -9.29 32.26
N PHE A 458 17.68 -10.05 31.19
CA PHE A 458 16.38 -10.48 30.70
C PHE A 458 16.06 -11.90 31.17
N ASP A 459 14.81 -12.12 31.60
CA ASP A 459 14.32 -13.44 32.02
C ASP A 459 14.02 -14.40 30.84
N SER A 460 14.25 -13.95 29.60
CA SER A 460 13.87 -14.63 28.36
C SER A 460 15.07 -15.19 27.59
N GLU A 461 14.83 -16.16 26.70
CA GLU A 461 15.85 -16.63 25.75
C GLU A 461 16.45 -15.47 24.93
N GLY A 462 17.76 -15.53 24.67
CA GLY A 462 18.49 -14.49 23.96
C GLY A 462 18.89 -13.27 24.80
N ASP A 463 18.96 -13.39 26.13
CA ASP A 463 19.39 -12.31 27.05
C ASP A 463 20.63 -11.54 26.55
N THR A 464 21.71 -12.25 26.23
CA THR A 464 22.96 -11.64 25.75
C THR A 464 22.75 -10.74 24.53
N GLU A 465 21.95 -11.18 23.55
CA GLU A 465 21.66 -10.41 22.34
C GLU A 465 20.77 -9.20 22.63
N LYS A 466 19.72 -9.38 23.44
CA LYS A 466 18.83 -8.29 23.86
C LYS A 466 19.58 -7.24 24.67
N SER A 467 20.46 -7.67 25.57
CA SER A 467 21.33 -6.80 26.37
C SER A 467 22.34 -6.05 25.51
N CYS A 468 22.89 -6.68 24.46
CA CYS A 468 23.72 -5.98 23.47
C CYS A 468 22.95 -4.90 22.71
N LEU A 469 21.72 -5.20 22.26
CA LEU A 469 20.86 -4.21 21.58
C LEU A 469 20.46 -3.06 22.51
N LEU A 470 20.15 -3.36 23.77
CA LEU A 470 19.79 -2.35 24.76
C LEU A 470 20.96 -1.40 25.03
N LEU A 471 22.19 -1.92 25.14
CA LEU A 471 23.39 -1.09 25.21
C LEU A 471 23.55 -0.22 23.96
N GLN A 472 23.38 -0.80 22.78
CA GLN A 472 23.49 -0.06 21.52
C GLN A 472 22.49 1.11 21.48
N TYR A 473 21.20 0.87 21.70
CA TYR A 473 20.19 1.93 21.69
C TYR A 473 20.41 2.97 22.79
N SER A 474 20.93 2.55 23.96
CA SER A 474 21.30 3.48 25.03
C SER A 474 22.43 4.41 24.61
N LEU A 475 23.50 3.86 24.04
CA LEU A 475 24.67 4.62 23.60
C LEU A 475 24.34 5.53 22.42
N ASP A 476 23.55 5.06 21.45
CA ASP A 476 23.12 5.85 20.30
C ASP A 476 22.21 7.00 20.71
N CYS A 477 21.28 6.76 21.64
CA CYS A 477 20.41 7.81 22.16
C CYS A 477 21.21 8.88 22.92
N LEU A 478 22.13 8.46 23.81
CA LEU A 478 23.02 9.37 24.54
C LEU A 478 23.92 10.16 23.57
N TYR A 479 24.48 9.50 22.56
CA TYR A 479 25.25 10.16 21.51
C TYR A 479 24.44 11.27 20.83
N LYS A 480 23.20 10.99 20.41
CA LYS A 480 22.31 11.99 19.78
C LYS A 480 21.95 13.14 20.73
N ILE A 481 21.71 12.84 22.02
CA ILE A 481 21.46 13.86 23.04
C ILE A 481 22.68 14.80 23.16
N PHE A 482 23.90 14.26 23.20
CA PHE A 482 25.12 15.07 23.27
C PHE A 482 25.44 15.79 21.94
N LEU A 483 25.10 15.18 20.81
CA LEU A 483 25.34 15.74 19.48
C LEU A 483 24.48 16.98 19.23
N PHE A 484 23.24 16.94 19.68
CA PHE A 484 22.28 18.04 19.50
C PHE A 484 22.13 18.91 20.76
N ASP A 485 23.09 18.86 21.68
CA ASP A 485 23.07 19.73 22.86
C ASP A 485 23.32 21.19 22.47
N SER A 486 22.23 21.97 22.40
CA SER A 486 22.26 23.39 22.05
C SER A 486 22.06 24.31 23.27
N HIS A 487 21.75 23.75 24.44
CA HIS A 487 21.26 24.51 25.61
C HIS A 487 21.92 24.09 26.93
N HIS A 488 23.18 23.61 26.87
CA HIS A 488 23.90 23.09 28.04
C HIS A 488 23.10 22.03 28.80
N PHE A 489 22.50 21.09 28.06
CA PHE A 489 21.82 19.93 28.62
C PHE A 489 22.76 19.13 29.52
N VAL A 490 24.03 18.98 29.14
CA VAL A 490 25.04 18.29 29.95
C VAL A 490 25.54 19.22 31.07
N SER A 491 24.74 19.33 32.13
CA SER A 491 25.17 19.98 33.37
C SER A 491 26.23 19.14 34.11
N LYS A 492 26.96 19.77 35.04
CA LYS A 492 27.94 19.09 35.90
C LYS A 492 27.38 17.85 36.61
N GLU A 493 26.19 17.95 37.18
CA GLU A 493 25.51 16.83 37.86
C GLU A 493 25.22 15.66 36.91
N ARG A 494 24.72 15.96 35.70
CA ARG A 494 24.42 14.94 34.69
C ARG A 494 25.70 14.32 34.14
N ALA A 495 26.74 15.11 33.96
CA ALA A 495 28.06 14.65 33.55
C ALA A 495 28.67 13.71 34.58
N GLU A 496 28.64 14.07 35.86
CA GLU A 496 29.12 13.22 36.97
C GLU A 496 28.33 11.90 37.05
N THR A 497 27.01 11.94 36.80
CA THR A 497 26.16 10.75 36.77
C THR A 497 26.51 9.78 35.62
N LEU A 498 26.83 10.30 34.44
CA LEU A 498 27.05 9.50 33.22
C LEU A 498 28.51 9.09 32.98
N MET A 499 29.47 9.86 33.49
CA MET A 499 30.90 9.69 33.20
C MET A 499 31.39 8.29 33.53
N LEU A 500 31.17 7.82 34.75
CA LEU A 500 31.67 6.52 35.19
C LEU A 500 30.93 5.35 34.52
N PRO A 501 29.59 5.32 34.41
CA PRO A 501 28.88 4.29 33.65
C PRO A 501 29.33 4.16 32.19
N LEU A 502 29.60 5.27 31.50
CA LEU A 502 30.09 5.27 30.12
C LEU A 502 31.52 4.72 30.02
N VAL A 503 32.45 5.21 30.85
CA VAL A 503 33.84 4.75 30.83
C VAL A 503 33.95 3.26 31.14
N ASN A 504 33.12 2.75 32.04
CA ASN A 504 33.12 1.32 32.38
C ASN A 504 32.63 0.42 31.23
N GLN A 505 31.97 0.95 30.19
CA GLN A 505 31.63 0.16 29.01
C GLN A 505 32.85 -0.24 28.18
N LEU A 506 34.00 0.42 28.37
CA LEU A 506 35.26 0.02 27.72
C LEU A 506 35.73 -1.37 28.18
N GLU A 507 35.30 -1.83 29.35
CA GLU A 507 35.64 -3.16 29.89
C GLU A 507 34.50 -4.17 29.76
N ASN A 508 33.33 -3.75 29.29
CA ASN A 508 32.16 -4.61 29.20
C ASN A 508 32.26 -5.56 28.00
N MET A 509 32.64 -6.81 28.23
CA MET A 509 32.83 -7.84 27.19
C MET A 509 31.53 -8.57 26.78
N LEU A 510 30.37 -8.02 27.10
CA LEU A 510 29.07 -8.61 26.74
C LEU A 510 28.93 -8.86 25.23
N GLY A 511 28.46 -10.06 24.86
CA GLY A 511 28.25 -10.49 23.47
C GLY A 511 29.48 -11.07 22.79
N GLY A 512 30.58 -11.26 23.53
CA GLY A 512 31.84 -11.76 22.98
C GLY A 512 32.65 -10.69 22.26
N GLU A 513 33.82 -11.09 21.75
CA GLU A 513 34.83 -10.17 21.22
C GLU A 513 34.30 -9.36 20.01
N GLU A 514 33.67 -9.99 19.02
CA GLU A 514 33.26 -9.30 17.79
C GLU A 514 32.22 -8.21 18.05
N ARG A 515 31.15 -8.53 18.79
CA ARG A 515 30.10 -7.57 19.17
C ARG A 515 30.63 -6.47 20.09
N PHE A 516 31.58 -6.78 20.96
CA PHE A 516 32.29 -5.78 21.77
C PHE A 516 33.06 -4.80 20.89
N GLN A 517 33.85 -5.30 19.92
CA GLN A 517 34.64 -4.46 19.03
C GLN A 517 33.75 -3.52 18.21
N GLU A 518 32.65 -4.04 17.66
CA GLU A 518 31.65 -3.25 16.93
C GLU A 518 31.02 -2.19 17.85
N ARG A 519 30.54 -2.59 19.04
CA ARG A 519 29.96 -1.68 20.03
C ARG A 519 30.89 -0.54 20.40
N VAL A 520 32.16 -0.85 20.68
CA VAL A 520 33.13 0.16 21.10
C VAL A 520 33.46 1.12 19.97
N SER A 521 33.68 0.60 18.77
CA SER A 521 34.09 1.41 17.62
C SER A 521 32.96 2.26 17.03
N MET A 522 31.76 1.70 16.89
CA MET A 522 30.62 2.36 16.22
C MET A 522 29.74 3.19 17.16
N HIS A 523 29.63 2.81 18.43
CA HIS A 523 28.65 3.42 19.35
C HIS A 523 29.31 4.13 20.53
N LEU A 524 30.21 3.45 21.27
CA LEU A 524 30.78 3.99 22.51
C LEU A 524 31.77 5.14 22.27
N ILE A 525 32.76 4.96 21.38
CA ILE A 525 33.78 6.00 21.14
C ILE A 525 33.14 7.29 20.60
N PRO A 526 32.23 7.26 19.60
CA PRO A 526 31.52 8.46 19.16
C PRO A 526 30.71 9.11 20.29
N CYS A 527 29.99 8.31 21.09
CA CYS A 527 29.25 8.80 22.25
C CYS A 527 30.14 9.51 23.26
N MET A 528 31.29 8.92 23.63
CA MET A 528 32.22 9.49 24.60
C MET A 528 32.93 10.75 24.07
N ALA A 529 33.27 10.76 22.78
CA ALA A 529 33.86 11.93 22.14
C ALA A 529 32.88 13.11 22.15
N GLN A 530 31.62 12.85 21.82
CA GLN A 530 30.59 13.88 21.82
C GLN A 530 30.19 14.31 23.24
N PHE A 531 30.19 13.39 24.20
CA PHE A 531 30.03 13.71 25.61
C PHE A 531 31.10 14.70 26.09
N ALA A 532 32.37 14.47 25.74
CA ALA A 532 33.45 15.37 26.12
C ALA A 532 33.29 16.80 25.53
N VAL A 533 32.79 16.89 24.30
CA VAL A 533 32.45 18.18 23.66
C VAL A 533 31.31 18.87 24.42
N ALA A 534 30.22 18.15 24.70
CA ALA A 534 29.03 18.71 25.35
C ALA A 534 29.29 19.17 26.79
N VAL A 535 30.20 18.51 27.52
CA VAL A 535 30.59 18.91 28.88
C VAL A 535 31.26 20.29 28.90
N ALA A 536 32.11 20.60 27.91
CA ALA A 536 32.81 21.88 27.74
C ALA A 536 33.39 22.53 29.03
N ASP A 537 33.77 21.72 30.02
CA ASP A 537 34.28 22.15 31.33
C ASP A 537 35.62 21.45 31.63
N ASP A 538 36.68 22.26 31.70
CA ASP A 538 38.05 21.83 32.00
C ASP A 538 38.16 21.08 33.34
N ALA A 539 37.28 21.38 34.31
CA ALA A 539 37.28 20.71 35.61
C ALA A 539 36.84 19.24 35.51
N LEU A 540 35.96 18.91 34.55
CA LEU A 540 35.43 17.57 34.34
C LEU A 540 36.20 16.78 33.28
N TRP A 541 36.92 17.46 32.38
CA TRP A 541 37.80 16.84 31.38
C TRP A 541 38.97 16.07 32.00
N LYS A 542 39.59 16.60 33.07
CA LYS A 542 40.71 15.92 33.74
C LYS A 542 40.26 14.60 34.39
N PRO A 543 39.18 14.55 35.19
CA PRO A 543 38.59 13.31 35.68
C PRO A 543 38.24 12.32 34.57
N LEU A 544 37.59 12.77 33.48
CA LEU A 544 37.20 11.90 32.37
C LEU A 544 38.44 11.23 31.73
N ASN A 545 39.45 12.03 31.38
CA ASN A 545 40.69 11.52 30.81
C ASN A 545 41.42 10.57 31.77
N TYR A 546 41.44 10.90 33.06
CA TYR A 546 42.03 10.04 34.09
C TYR A 546 41.33 8.68 34.18
N GLN A 547 40.00 8.67 34.22
CA GLN A 547 39.22 7.43 34.27
C GLN A 547 39.43 6.58 33.02
N ILE A 548 39.48 7.19 31.83
CA ILE A 548 39.80 6.48 30.57
C ILE A 548 41.21 5.88 30.62
N LEU A 549 42.20 6.60 31.15
CA LEU A 549 43.57 6.12 31.29
C LEU A 549 43.69 4.95 32.27
N LEU A 550 42.90 4.92 33.35
CA LEU A 550 42.88 3.80 34.28
C LEU A 550 42.48 2.49 33.58
N LYS A 551 41.61 2.55 32.58
CA LYS A 551 41.19 1.40 31.77
C LYS A 551 42.31 0.84 30.87
N MET A 552 43.42 1.56 30.66
CA MET A 552 44.62 1.00 30.02
C MET A 552 45.35 -0.05 30.87
N ARG A 553 44.98 -0.22 32.15
CA ARG A 553 45.58 -1.23 33.04
C ARG A 553 44.85 -2.58 32.99
N HIS A 554 43.81 -2.72 32.17
CA HIS A 554 43.01 -3.94 32.08
C HIS A 554 43.82 -5.12 31.50
N ALA A 555 43.59 -6.33 32.02
CA ALA A 555 44.39 -7.54 31.73
C ALA A 555 44.34 -7.97 30.25
N SER A 556 43.28 -7.63 29.52
CA SER A 556 43.10 -7.94 28.10
C SER A 556 43.83 -6.92 27.19
N PRO A 557 44.84 -7.31 26.38
CA PRO A 557 45.70 -6.40 25.60
C PRO A 557 44.96 -5.53 24.57
N LYS A 558 43.82 -6.00 24.05
CA LYS A 558 43.04 -5.31 23.01
C LYS A 558 42.21 -4.16 23.59
N VAL A 559 41.57 -4.38 24.73
CA VAL A 559 40.83 -3.37 25.50
C VAL A 559 41.78 -2.27 25.98
N SER A 560 42.91 -2.66 26.57
CA SER A 560 43.86 -1.73 27.20
C SER A 560 44.63 -0.85 26.19
N GLY A 561 44.97 -1.38 25.02
CA GLY A 561 45.87 -0.69 24.09
C GLY A 561 45.20 0.06 22.95
N ARG A 562 44.27 -0.57 22.21
CA ARG A 562 43.79 -0.05 20.91
C ARG A 562 42.59 0.90 21.08
N TYR A 563 41.57 0.46 21.80
CA TYR A 563 40.31 1.19 21.94
C TYR A 563 40.43 2.42 22.84
N VAL A 564 41.16 2.30 23.94
CA VAL A 564 41.45 3.44 24.83
C VAL A 564 42.25 4.52 24.11
N LYS A 565 43.28 4.16 23.31
CA LYS A 565 44.02 5.13 22.48
C LYS A 565 43.14 5.79 21.41
N SER A 566 42.25 5.02 20.79
CA SER A 566 41.29 5.56 19.80
C SER A 566 40.29 6.52 20.45
N CYS A 567 39.76 6.18 21.62
CA CYS A 567 38.87 7.03 22.41
C CYS A 567 39.57 8.34 22.80
N LEU A 568 40.77 8.27 23.39
CA LEU A 568 41.55 9.45 23.76
C LEU A 568 41.90 10.34 22.55
N ARG A 569 42.21 9.74 21.39
CA ARG A 569 42.49 10.48 20.16
C ARG A 569 41.24 11.22 19.67
N GLN A 570 40.08 10.57 19.67
CA GLN A 570 38.83 11.17 19.19
C GLN A 570 38.31 12.25 20.15
N VAL A 571 38.37 11.98 21.47
CA VAL A 571 38.03 12.95 22.51
C VAL A 571 38.90 14.21 22.35
N ARG A 572 40.23 14.05 22.29
CA ARG A 572 41.15 15.20 22.10
C ARG A 572 40.92 15.95 20.80
N PHE A 573 40.69 15.22 19.70
CA PHE A 573 40.44 15.84 18.39
C PHE A 573 39.18 16.71 18.44
N ASN A 574 38.07 16.17 18.95
CA ASN A 574 36.80 16.88 19.01
C ASN A 574 36.82 18.03 20.03
N THR A 575 37.49 17.90 21.18
CA THR A 575 37.61 19.00 22.15
C THR A 575 38.54 20.13 21.69
N CYS A 576 39.56 19.83 20.87
CA CYS A 576 40.49 20.84 20.35
C CYS A 576 39.99 21.55 19.08
N TRP A 577 39.14 20.91 18.26
CA TRP A 577 38.61 21.49 17.02
C TRP A 577 37.14 21.93 17.12
N GLY A 578 36.37 21.40 18.07
CA GLY A 578 34.98 21.79 18.32
C GLY A 578 34.81 23.19 18.90
N SER A 579 35.89 23.85 19.31
CA SER A 579 35.93 25.24 19.77
C SER A 579 36.16 26.26 18.64
N VAL A 580 36.20 25.81 17.37
CA VAL A 580 36.47 26.66 16.18
C VAL A 580 35.27 26.73 15.21
N PHE A 581 34.09 26.21 15.56
CA PHE A 581 32.86 26.35 14.75
C PHE A 581 31.67 26.87 15.55
#